data_AF-A0A4P5YDE2-F1
#
_entry.id   AF-A0A4P5YDE2-F1
#
_cell.length_a   1.000
_cell.length_b   1.000
_cell.length_c   1.000
_cell.angle_alpha   90.00
_cell.angle_beta   90.00
_cell.angle_gamma   90.00
#
_symmetry.space_group_name_H-M   'P 1'
#
loop_
_entity.id
_entity.type
_entity.pdbx_description
1 polymer ?
#
loop_
_entity_poly.entity_id
_entity_poly.type
_entity_poly.pdbx_seq_one_letter_code
_entity_poly.pdbx_strand_id
1 'polypeptide(L)' 'MKKTPYLTLQPSEQTIVAAAATIYAAYIAAGRVEDGKEAAWMDRALKAAFRIAKVTDETVQADRELD' A
#
# COMPACT_ATOMS: atom_id res chain seq x y z
N MET A 1 5.40 -0.23 32.68
CA MET A 1 4.83 -0.89 31.48
C MET A 1 5.12 -0.01 30.27
N LYS A 2 5.81 -0.52 29.25
CA LYS A 2 5.98 0.19 27.95
C LYS A 2 4.59 0.24 27.31
N LYS A 3 4.02 1.44 27.10
CA LYS A 3 2.77 1.58 26.34
C LYS A 3 3.04 1.09 24.92
N THR A 4 2.40 -0.01 24.51
CA THR A 4 2.36 -0.40 23.09
C THR A 4 1.70 0.77 22.36
N PRO A 5 2.35 1.43 21.40
CA PRO A 5 1.70 2.47 20.63
C PRO A 5 0.63 1.79 19.77
N TYR A 6 -0.63 1.92 20.18
CA TYR A 6 -1.73 1.53 19.33
C TYR A 6 -1.77 2.52 18.16
N LEU A 7 -1.47 2.02 16.96
CA LEU A 7 -1.60 2.80 15.74
C LEU A 7 -3.06 2.75 15.31
N THR A 8 -3.73 3.90 15.33
CA THR A 8 -5.09 4.05 14.80
C THR A 8 -5.00 4.63 13.40
N LEU A 9 -5.37 3.84 12.40
CA LEU A 9 -5.41 4.25 11.00
C LEU A 9 -6.84 4.53 10.56
N GLN A 10 -7.03 5.52 9.69
CA GLN A 10 -8.29 5.75 9.00
C GLN A 10 -8.64 4.54 8.10
N PRO A 11 -9.91 4.28 7.78
CA PRO A 11 -10.29 3.14 6.95
C PRO A 11 -9.59 3.07 5.58
N SER A 12 -9.38 4.23 4.95
CA SER A 12 -8.63 4.35 3.69
C SER A 12 -7.17 3.95 3.88
N GLU A 13 -6.52 4.41 4.95
CA GLU A 13 -5.14 4.06 5.29
C GLU A 13 -4.98 2.57 5.56
N GLN A 14 -5.94 1.93 6.24
CA GLN A 14 -5.94 0.48 6.46
C GLN A 14 -5.97 -0.29 5.13
N THR A 15 -6.80 0.15 4.18
CA THR A 15 -6.90 -0.45 2.85
C THR A 15 -5.58 -0.33 2.08
N ILE A 16 -4.97 0.85 2.10
CA ILE A 16 -3.68 1.10 1.46
C ILE A 16 -2.57 0.26 2.10
N VAL A 17 -2.54 0.16 3.43
CA VAL A 17 -1.54 -0.64 4.15
C VAL A 17 -1.68 -2.12 3.80
N ALA A 18 -2.90 -2.67 3.73
CA ALA A 18 -3.12 -4.06 3.36
C ALA A 18 -2.65 -4.37 1.92
N ALA A 19 -2.95 -3.47 0.97
CA ALA A 19 -2.47 -3.58 -0.41
C ALA A 19 -0.94 -3.46 -0.50
N ALA A 20 -0.35 -2.50 0.20
CA ALA A 20 1.09 -2.31 0.25
C ALA A 20 1.81 -3.53 0.87
N ALA A 21 1.27 -4.10 1.94
CA ALA A 21 1.81 -5.32 2.54
C ALA A 21 1.83 -6.50 1.56
N THR A 22 0.75 -6.65 0.77
CA THR A 22 0.67 -7.68 -0.28
C THR A 22 1.73 -7.46 -1.36
N ILE A 23 1.89 -6.23 -1.86
CA ILE A 23 2.90 -5.88 -2.87
C ILE A 23 4.31 -6.09 -2.33
N TYR A 24 4.56 -5.69 -1.08
CA TYR A 24 5.86 -5.87 -0.44
C TYR A 24 6.21 -7.36 -0.25
N ALA A 25 5.24 -8.17 0.18
CA ALA A 25 5.41 -9.61 0.28
C ALA A 25 5.77 -10.25 -1.07
N ALA A 26 5.17 -9.77 -2.17
CA ALA A 26 5.54 -10.21 -3.52
C ALA A 26 6.99 -9.84 -3.88
N TYR A 27 7.47 -8.65 -3.50
CA TYR A 27 8.88 -8.30 -3.69
C TYR A 27 9.84 -9.18 -2.88
N ILE A 28 9.48 -9.53 -1.63
CA ILE A 28 10.25 -10.47 -0.80
C ILE A 28 10.30 -11.85 -1.47
N ALA A 29 9.13 -12.39 -1.84
CA ALA A 29 9.03 -13.72 -2.46
C ALA A 29 9.80 -13.80 -3.79
N ALA A 30 9.91 -12.68 -4.52
CA ALA A 30 10.68 -12.56 -5.74
C ALA A 30 12.19 -12.34 -5.51
N GLY A 31 12.67 -12.35 -4.26
CA GLY A 31 14.09 -12.14 -3.92
C GLY A 31 14.61 -10.73 -4.21
N ARG A 32 13.73 -9.72 -4.29
CA ARG A 32 14.11 -8.34 -4.64
C ARG A 32 14.52 -7.49 -3.44
N VAL A 33 14.08 -7.87 -2.24
CA VAL A 33 14.35 -7.12 -1.01
C VAL A 33 15.67 -7.61 -0.43
N GLU A 34 16.74 -6.88 -0.74
CA GLU A 34 18.06 -7.11 -0.16
C GLU A 34 18.12 -6.66 1.31
N ASP A 35 18.97 -7.31 2.10
CA ASP A 35 19.21 -6.96 3.50
C ASP A 35 19.63 -5.49 3.64
N GLY A 36 18.97 -4.76 4.54
CA GLY A 36 19.19 -3.33 4.75
C GLY A 36 18.54 -2.42 3.70
N LYS A 37 17.75 -2.96 2.75
CA LYS A 37 16.96 -2.20 1.77
C LYS A 37 15.46 -2.25 2.01
N GLU A 38 15.01 -2.86 3.12
CA GLU A 38 13.61 -3.10 3.45
C GLU A 38 12.79 -1.81 3.43
N ALA A 39 13.29 -0.75 4.06
CA ALA A 39 12.58 0.53 4.13
C ALA A 39 12.29 1.13 2.73
N ALA A 40 13.26 1.05 1.81
CA ALA A 40 13.08 1.57 0.45
C ALA A 40 12.05 0.73 -0.34
N TRP A 41 12.04 -0.58 -0.14
CA TRP A 41 11.07 -1.46 -0.78
C TRP A 41 9.68 -1.37 -0.17
N MET A 42 9.56 -1.10 1.14
CA MET A 42 8.30 -0.78 1.80
C MET A 42 7.70 0.54 1.27
N ASP A 43 8.50 1.60 1.19
CA ASP A 43 8.09 2.88 0.58
C ASP A 43 7.62 2.69 -0.87
N ARG A 44 8.36 1.89 -1.65
CA ARG A 44 7.99 1.54 -3.02
C ARG A 44 6.64 0.82 -3.08
N ALA A 45 6.38 -0.12 -2.19
CA ALA A 45 5.12 -0.85 -2.13
C ALA A 45 3.95 0.07 -1.73
N LEU A 46 4.14 0.97 -0.78
CA LEU A 46 3.15 1.98 -0.41
C LEU A 46 2.78 2.88 -1.59
N LYS A 47 3.77 3.41 -2.30
CA LYS A 47 3.56 4.26 -3.49
C LYS A 47 2.83 3.52 -4.59
N ALA A 48 3.14 2.24 -4.79
CA ALA A 48 2.43 1.39 -5.75
C ALA A 48 0.96 1.19 -5.35
N ALA A 49 0.68 0.86 -4.08
CA ALA A 49 -0.68 0.72 -3.58
C ALA A 49 -1.49 2.01 -3.74
N PHE A 50 -0.90 3.16 -3.40
CA PHE A 50 -1.54 4.47 -3.59
C PHE A 50 -1.86 4.75 -5.06
N ARG A 51 -0.91 4.46 -5.98
CA ARG A 51 -1.13 4.65 -7.40
C ARG A 51 -2.24 3.76 -7.96
N ILE A 52 -2.31 2.51 -7.52
CA ILE A 52 -3.40 1.59 -7.89
C ILE A 52 -4.73 2.17 -7.42
N ALA A 53 -4.83 2.56 -6.14
CA ALA A 53 -6.06 3.14 -5.59
C ALA A 53 -6.51 4.38 -6.37
N LYS A 54 -5.58 5.28 -6.71
CA LYS A 54 -5.87 6.48 -7.49
C LYS A 54 -6.40 6.16 -8.90
N VAL A 55 -5.73 5.25 -9.61
CA VAL A 55 -6.17 4.86 -10.98
C VAL A 55 -7.54 4.18 -10.94
N THR A 56 -7.80 3.34 -9.93
CA THR A 56 -9.11 2.72 -9.73
C THR A 56 -10.20 3.77 -9.52
N ASP A 57 -9.96 4.76 -8.66
CA ASP A 57 -10.92 5.85 -8.40
C ASP A 57 -11.20 6.67 -9.67
N GLU A 58 -10.16 7.07 -10.40
CA GLU A 58 -10.29 7.80 -11.66
C GLU A 58 -11.07 7.00 -12.71
N THR A 59 -10.82 5.69 -12.81
CA THR A 59 -11.50 4.81 -13.78
C THR A 59 -12.98 4.62 -13.42
N VAL A 60 -13.29 4.36 -12.15
CA VAL A 60 -14.67 4.16 -11.69
C VAL A 60 -15.48 5.45 -11.78
N GLN A 61 -14.88 6.61 -11.54
CA GLN A 61 -15.56 7.90 -11.74
C GLN A 61 -15.83 8.16 -13.22
N ALA A 62 -14.86 7.92 -14.10
CA ALA A 62 -15.07 8.05 -15.55
C ALA A 62 -16.21 7.15 -16.06
N ASP A 63 -16.31 5.91 -15.57
CA ASP A 63 -17.40 4.99 -15.91
C ASP A 63 -18.78 5.52 -15.45
N ARG A 64 -18.85 6.25 -14.33
CA ARG A 64 -20.09 6.81 -13.78
C ARG A 64 -20.54 8.14 -14.39
N GLU A 65 -19.63 8.85 -15.06
CA GLU A 65 -19.91 10.13 -15.72
C GLU A 65 -20.44 9.95 -17.16
N LEU A 66 -20.44 8.73 -17.69
CA LEU A 66 -20.89 8.40 -19.05
C LEU A 66 -22.39 8.04 -19.16
N ASP A 67 -23.15 8.15 -18.07
CA ASP A 67 -24.61 7.92 -18.02
C ASP A 67 -25.42 9.24 -18.07
#